data_AF-A0A078BBV8-F1
#
_entry.id   AF-A0A078BBV8-F1
#
_cell.length_a   1.000
_cell.length_b   1.000
_cell.length_c   1.000
_cell.angle_alpha   90.00
_cell.angle_beta   90.00
_cell.angle_gamma   90.00
#
_symmetry.space_group_name_H-M   'P 1'
#
loop_
_entity.id
_entity.type
_entity.pdbx_description
1 polymer ?
#
loop_
_entity_poly.entity_id
_entity_poly.type
_entity_poly.pdbx_seq_one_letter_code
_entity_poly.pdbx_strand_id
1 'polypeptide(L)'
;WACKNYDGDVQSDFLAQGFGSLGLMTSVLVCPDGKTIEAEAAHGTVTRHFRVHNKGGETSTNSIASIFAWTRGLAHRAKLDDNAKLLDFTEKLEAACVGAVESGKMTKDLALIIYGS
;
A
#
# COMPACT_ATOMS: atom_id res chain seq x y z
N TRP A 1 -6.54 -4.40 17.07
CA TRP A 1 -6.07 -3.25 17.87
C TRP A 1 -7.02 -2.09 17.58
N ALA A 2 -7.71 -1.54 18.58
CA ALA A 2 -8.48 -0.30 18.42
C ALA A 2 -7.70 0.85 19.06
N CYS A 3 -7.42 1.89 18.29
CA CYS A 3 -6.63 3.05 18.72
C CYS A 3 -7.47 4.32 18.73
N LYS A 4 -7.11 5.29 19.58
CA LYS A 4 -7.53 6.67 19.34
C LYS A 4 -6.79 7.22 18.13
N ASN A 5 -7.27 8.32 17.55
CA ASN A 5 -6.75 8.90 16.31
C ASN A 5 -5.21 9.05 16.33
N TYR A 6 -4.67 9.81 17.29
CA TYR A 6 -3.22 10.03 17.41
C TYR A 6 -2.41 8.75 17.69
N ASP A 7 -2.94 7.87 18.55
CA ASP A 7 -2.28 6.60 18.85
C ASP A 7 -2.24 5.70 17.61
N GLY A 8 -3.28 5.76 16.77
CA GLY A 8 -3.35 5.02 15.50
C GLY A 8 -2.28 5.51 14.54
N ASP A 9 -2.27 6.82 14.26
CA ASP A 9 -1.35 7.48 13.33
C ASP A 9 0.14 7.19 13.66
N VAL A 10 0.53 7.38 14.92
CA VAL A 10 1.92 7.14 15.34
C VAL A 10 2.27 5.65 15.32
N GLN A 11 1.38 4.79 15.82
CA GLN A 11 1.71 3.37 15.97
C GLN A 11 1.60 2.58 14.66
N SER A 12 0.78 3.01 13.70
CA SER A 12 0.72 2.39 12.38
C SER A 12 2.05 2.47 11.66
N ASP A 13 2.76 3.59 11.76
CA ASP A 13 4.08 3.76 11.14
C ASP A 13 5.12 2.81 11.76
N PHE A 14 5.10 2.66 13.09
CA PHE A 14 5.97 1.71 13.79
C PHE A 14 5.70 0.27 13.35
N LEU A 15 4.43 -0.13 13.24
CA LEU A 15 4.06 -1.45 12.75
C LEU A 15 4.51 -1.65 11.30
N ALA A 16 4.20 -0.72 10.40
CA ALA A 16 4.54 -0.82 8.99
C ALA A 16 6.05 -0.98 8.78
N GLN A 17 6.85 -0.20 9.50
CA GLN A 17 8.30 -0.30 9.45
C GLN A 17 8.81 -1.61 10.06
N GLY A 18 8.16 -2.11 11.12
CA GLY A 18 8.47 -3.41 11.73
C GLY A 18 8.13 -4.61 10.84
N PHE A 19 7.13 -4.49 9.97
CA PHE A 19 6.79 -5.47 8.94
C PHE A 19 7.53 -5.27 7.61
N GLY A 20 8.45 -4.29 7.56
CA GLY A 20 9.40 -4.11 6.47
C GLY A 20 9.48 -2.67 5.98
N SER A 21 8.40 -2.17 5.38
CA SER A 21 8.38 -0.84 4.76
C SER A 21 6.98 -0.24 4.83
N LEU A 22 6.90 1.08 5.00
CA LEU A 22 5.66 1.85 4.85
C LEU A 22 4.96 1.60 3.50
N GLY A 23 5.74 1.24 2.45
CA GLY A 23 5.21 0.88 1.13
C GLY A 23 4.47 -0.46 1.08
N LEU A 24 4.45 -1.23 2.17
CA LEU A 24 3.73 -2.50 2.30
C LEU A 24 2.45 -2.39 3.16
N MET A 25 2.07 -1.20 3.61
CA MET A 25 0.87 -0.99 4.42
C MET A 25 -0.26 -0.33 3.61
N THR A 26 -1.48 -0.83 3.82
CA THR A 26 -2.72 -0.25 3.29
C THR A 26 -3.47 0.49 4.38
N SER A 27 -4.12 1.60 4.03
CA SER A 27 -5.07 2.31 4.89
C SER A 27 -6.46 2.26 4.27
N VAL A 28 -7.48 1.89 5.06
CA VAL A 28 -8.87 1.85 4.61
C VAL A 28 -9.77 2.42 5.71
N LEU A 29 -10.42 3.54 5.42
CA LEU A 29 -11.46 4.11 6.26
C LEU A 29 -12.79 3.41 5.95
N VAL A 30 -13.45 2.89 6.99
CA VAL A 30 -14.72 2.16 6.88
C VAL A 30 -15.79 2.92 7.65
N CYS A 31 -16.86 3.33 6.96
CA CYS A 31 -18.01 3.98 7.59
C CYS A 31 -18.88 2.96 8.36
N PRO A 32 -19.59 3.39 9.41
CA PRO A 32 -20.44 2.50 10.21
C PRO A 32 -21.68 2.00 9.46
N ASP A 33 -21.98 2.54 8.27
CA ASP A 33 -23.07 2.06 7.41
C ASP A 33 -22.76 0.70 6.75
N GLY A 34 -21.52 0.22 6.84
CA GLY A 34 -21.05 -1.02 6.21
C GLY A 34 -21.00 -0.95 4.68
N LYS A 35 -21.13 0.22 4.08
CA LYS A 35 -21.22 0.43 2.63
C LYS A 35 -20.20 1.41 2.10
N THR A 36 -19.85 2.43 2.86
CA THR A 36 -18.95 3.49 2.41
C THR A 36 -17.54 3.20 2.91
N ILE A 37 -16.57 3.22 1.99
CA ILE A 37 -15.15 3.13 2.34
C ILE A 37 -14.36 4.20 1.59
N GLU A 38 -13.20 4.54 2.13
CA GLU A 38 -12.13 5.27 1.46
C GLU A 38 -10.84 4.45 1.63
N ALA A 39 -10.03 4.33 0.57
CA ALA A 39 -8.85 3.49 0.54
C ALA A 39 -7.66 4.29 0.01
N GLU A 40 -6.58 4.32 0.79
CA GLU A 40 -5.38 5.11 0.50
C GLU A 40 -4.10 4.32 0.85
N ALA A 41 -2.96 4.84 0.38
CA ALA A 41 -1.67 4.38 0.85
C ALA A 41 -1.40 4.97 2.25
N ALA A 42 -0.86 4.19 3.17
CA ALA A 42 -0.59 4.66 4.53
C ALA A 42 0.55 5.71 4.60
N HIS A 43 1.34 5.85 3.53
CA HIS A 43 2.45 6.81 3.48
C HIS A 43 2.04 8.14 2.84
N GLY A 44 2.73 9.22 3.21
CA GLY A 44 2.59 10.52 2.56
C GLY A 44 3.18 10.59 1.14
N THR A 45 3.32 11.80 0.60
CA THR A 45 3.71 12.05 -0.81
C THR A 45 5.18 11.77 -1.16
N VAL A 46 5.97 11.24 -0.24
CA VAL A 46 7.40 10.89 -0.44
C VAL A 46 8.20 12.04 -1.05
N THR A 47 8.03 13.26 -0.52
CA THR A 47 8.58 14.52 -1.06
C THR A 47 10.09 14.48 -1.33
N ARG A 48 10.85 13.69 -0.55
CA ARG A 48 12.28 13.51 -0.77
C ARG A 48 12.57 12.89 -2.14
N HIS A 49 11.85 11.84 -2.53
CA HIS A 49 12.00 11.22 -3.84
C HIS A 49 11.51 12.15 -4.95
N PHE A 50 10.42 12.87 -4.73
CA PHE A 50 9.91 13.86 -5.69
C PHE A 50 10.95 14.96 -6.01
N ARG A 51 11.71 15.44 -5.02
CA ARG A 51 12.81 16.39 -5.23
C ARG A 51 13.95 15.83 -6.08
N VAL A 52 14.24 14.53 -5.99
CA VAL A 52 15.25 13.86 -6.83
C VAL A 52 14.72 13.74 -8.26
N HIS A 53 13.46 13.31 -8.42
CA HIS A 53 12.78 13.24 -9.70
C HIS A 53 12.76 14.60 -10.43
N ASN A 54 12.45 15.70 -9.73
CA ASN A 54 12.44 17.05 -10.32
C ASN A 54 13.81 17.51 -10.85
N LYS A 55 14.91 16.92 -10.37
CA LYS A 55 16.26 17.18 -10.85
C LYS A 55 16.69 16.21 -11.97
N GLY A 56 15.79 15.37 -12.46
CA GLY A 56 16.08 14.32 -13.44
C GLY A 56 16.82 13.11 -12.86
N GLY A 57 16.88 12.97 -11.54
CA GLY A 57 17.53 11.83 -10.89
C GLY A 57 16.63 10.59 -10.86
N GLU A 58 17.23 9.41 -10.89
CA GLU A 58 16.53 8.14 -10.73
C GLU A 58 15.96 7.99 -9.32
N THR A 59 14.76 7.40 -9.21
CA THR A 59 14.08 7.14 -7.94
C THR A 59 13.60 5.69 -7.88
N SER A 60 13.43 5.19 -6.65
CA SER A 60 12.91 3.84 -6.39
C SER A 60 11.92 3.92 -5.23
N THR A 61 10.80 4.61 -5.47
CA THR A 61 9.67 4.67 -4.53
C THR A 61 8.84 3.40 -4.67
N ASN A 62 8.56 2.71 -3.57
CA ASN A 62 7.68 1.56 -3.56
C ASN A 62 6.24 1.97 -3.90
N SER A 63 5.65 1.35 -4.93
CA SER A 63 4.30 1.66 -5.41
C SER A 63 3.23 0.68 -4.91
N ILE A 64 3.61 -0.36 -4.15
CA ILE A 64 2.70 -1.46 -3.77
C ILE A 64 1.52 -0.94 -2.94
N ALA A 65 1.76 -0.13 -1.89
CA ALA A 65 0.69 0.48 -1.10
C ALA A 65 -0.30 1.30 -1.94
N SER A 66 0.20 2.07 -2.93
CA SER A 66 -0.64 2.84 -3.85
C SER A 66 -1.44 1.95 -4.80
N ILE A 67 -0.87 0.84 -5.28
CA ILE A 67 -1.59 -0.17 -6.06
C ILE A 67 -2.67 -0.82 -5.20
N PHE A 68 -2.36 -1.14 -3.95
CA PHE A 68 -3.30 -1.79 -3.05
C PHE A 68 -4.45 -0.86 -2.65
N ALA A 69 -4.24 0.46 -2.59
CA ALA A 69 -5.34 1.42 -2.43
C ALA A 69 -6.38 1.28 -3.56
N TRP A 70 -5.91 1.15 -4.81
CA TRP A 70 -6.79 0.88 -5.96
C TRP A 70 -7.48 -0.47 -5.86
N THR A 71 -6.76 -1.56 -5.58
CA THR A 71 -7.36 -2.90 -5.53
C THR A 71 -8.38 -3.02 -4.40
N ARG A 72 -8.13 -2.41 -3.23
CA ARG A 72 -9.07 -2.39 -2.11
C ARG A 72 -10.35 -1.62 -2.45
N GLY A 73 -10.23 -0.46 -3.08
CA GLY A 73 -11.39 0.30 -3.57
C GLY A 73 -12.21 -0.46 -4.62
N LEU A 74 -11.54 -1.08 -5.60
CA LEU A 74 -12.17 -1.88 -6.64
C LEU A 74 -12.80 -3.17 -6.08
N ALA A 75 -12.16 -3.84 -5.13
CA ALA A 75 -12.69 -5.05 -4.50
C ALA A 75 -13.97 -4.74 -3.72
N HIS A 76 -14.02 -3.57 -3.07
CA HIS A 76 -15.25 -3.13 -2.41
C HIS A 76 -16.36 -2.79 -3.40
N ARG A 77 -16.04 -2.10 -4.50
CA ARG A 77 -16.99 -1.87 -5.60
C ARG A 77 -17.52 -3.20 -6.16
N ALA A 78 -16.63 -4.18 -6.36
CA ALA A 78 -16.98 -5.51 -6.82
C ALA A 78 -17.98 -6.20 -5.89
N LYS A 79 -17.79 -6.11 -4.57
CA LYS A 79 -18.72 -6.67 -3.58
C LYS A 79 -20.08 -5.98 -3.60
N LEU A 80 -20.12 -4.65 -3.73
CA LEU A 80 -21.38 -3.91 -3.80
C LEU A 80 -22.18 -4.22 -5.07
N ASP A 81 -21.51 -4.57 -6.16
CA ASP A 81 -22.12 -4.85 -7.47
C ASP A 81 -22.30 -6.35 -7.77
N ASP A 82 -21.92 -7.24 -6.85
CA ASP A 82 -21.84 -8.69 -7.09
C ASP A 82 -21.02 -9.05 -8.35
N ASN A 83 -19.91 -8.33 -8.56
CA ASN A 83 -19.07 -8.44 -9.75
C ASN A 83 -17.84 -9.33 -9.49
N ALA A 84 -18.02 -10.65 -9.63
CA ALA A 84 -16.97 -11.62 -9.42
C ALA A 84 -15.72 -11.43 -10.32
N LYS A 85 -15.90 -10.91 -11.55
CA LYS A 85 -14.77 -10.66 -12.48
C LYS A 85 -13.87 -9.53 -11.99
N LEU A 86 -14.47 -8.47 -11.45
CA LEU A 86 -13.69 -7.36 -10.88
C LEU A 86 -12.97 -7.80 -9.61
N LEU A 87 -13.62 -8.61 -8.76
CA LEU A 87 -12.99 -9.16 -7.56
C LEU A 87 -11.76 -10.02 -7.92
N ASP A 88 -11.92 -10.96 -8.86
CA ASP A 88 -10.82 -11.81 -9.34
C ASP A 88 -9.65 -10.99 -9.91
N PHE A 89 -9.93 -9.91 -10.65
CA PHE A 89 -8.88 -9.00 -11.13
C PHE A 89 -8.09 -8.37 -9.98
N THR A 90 -8.77 -7.88 -8.94
CA THR A 90 -8.11 -7.24 -7.79
C THR A 90 -7.22 -8.22 -7.02
N GLU A 91 -7.70 -9.44 -6.80
CA GLU A 91 -6.94 -10.50 -6.11
C GLU A 91 -5.70 -10.91 -6.91
N LYS A 92 -5.84 -11.05 -8.23
CA LYS A 92 -4.72 -11.35 -9.14
C LYS A 92 -3.69 -10.24 -9.17
N LEU A 93 -4.11 -8.98 -9.14
CA LEU A 93 -3.19 -7.84 -9.13
C LEU A 93 -2.42 -7.76 -7.80
N GLU A 94 -3.08 -7.97 -6.66
CA GLU A 94 -2.40 -8.05 -5.35
C GLU A 94 -1.40 -9.21 -5.34
N ALA A 95 -1.80 -10.40 -5.80
CA ALA A 95 -0.93 -11.57 -5.88
C ALA A 95 0.28 -11.35 -6.82
N ALA A 96 0.09 -10.66 -7.95
CA ALA A 96 1.17 -10.35 -8.88
C ALA A 96 2.21 -9.39 -8.26
N CYS A 97 1.78 -8.42 -7.44
CA CYS A 97 2.70 -7.52 -6.73
C CYS A 97 3.57 -8.30 -5.74
N VAL A 98 2.95 -9.20 -4.95
CA VAL A 98 3.66 -10.06 -4.01
C VAL A 98 4.62 -10.99 -4.75
N GLY A 99 4.15 -11.68 -5.79
CA GLY A 99 4.97 -12.59 -6.58
C GLY A 99 6.15 -11.90 -7.29
N ALA A 100 6.00 -10.64 -7.68
CA ALA A 100 7.12 -9.86 -8.23
C ALA A 100 8.24 -9.67 -7.19
N VAL A 101 7.89 -9.27 -5.96
CA VAL A 101 8.85 -9.10 -4.86
C VAL A 101 9.50 -10.45 -4.49
N GLU A 102 8.70 -11.51 -4.34
CA GLU A 102 9.20 -12.85 -4.03
C GLU A 102 10.12 -13.42 -5.13
N SER A 103 9.90 -13.04 -6.40
CA SER A 103 10.79 -13.38 -7.51
C SER A 103 12.09 -12.56 -7.55
N GLY A 104 12.33 -11.69 -6.56
CA GLY A 104 13.51 -10.85 -6.45
C GLY A 104 13.40 -9.48 -7.12
N LYS A 105 12.26 -9.13 -7.71
CA LYS A 105 12.03 -7.83 -8.35
C LYS A 105 11.36 -6.88 -7.36
N MET A 106 12.18 -6.03 -6.74
CA MET A 106 11.73 -5.16 -5.66
C MET A 106 12.37 -3.77 -5.73
N THR A 107 11.74 -2.80 -5.07
CA THR A 107 12.27 -1.44 -4.93
C THR A 107 13.35 -1.37 -3.85
N LYS A 108 14.11 -0.27 -3.85
CA LYS A 108 15.29 -0.06 -3.00
C LYS A 108 14.99 -0.23 -1.51
N ASP A 109 13.83 0.21 -1.05
CA ASP A 109 13.40 0.06 0.34
C ASP A 109 13.33 -1.42 0.77
N LEU A 110 12.79 -2.30 -0.07
CA LEU A 110 12.71 -3.73 0.21
C LEU A 110 14.07 -4.42 0.10
N ALA A 111 14.86 -4.04 -0.90
CA ALA A 111 16.20 -4.59 -1.08
C ALA A 111 17.11 -4.31 0.13
N LEU A 112 17.02 -3.11 0.71
CA LEU A 112 17.80 -2.73 1.90
C LEU A 112 17.46 -3.57 3.13
N ILE A 113 16.23 -4.08 3.23
CA ILE A 113 15.80 -4.95 4.35
C ILE A 113 16.44 -6.33 4.24
N ILE A 114 16.54 -6.88 3.02
CA ILE A 114 17.04 -8.23 2.78
C ILE A 114 18.56 -8.28 2.78
N TYR A 115 19.21 -7.32 2.11
CA TYR A 115 20.65 -7.36 1.83
C TYR A 115 21.48 -6.45 2.74
N GLY A 116 20.85 -5.59 3.54
CA GLY A 116 21.55 -4.57 4.31
C GLY A 116 22.01 -3.39 3.45
N SER A 117 22.74 -2.46 4.09
CA SER A 117 23.28 -1.23 3.49
C SER A 117 24.63 -1.44 2.83
#